data_AF-A0A7Y3TPS8-F1
#
_entry.id   AF-A0A7Y3TPS8-F1
#
_cell.length_a   1.000
_cell.length_b   1.000
_cell.length_c   1.000
_cell.angle_alpha   90.00
_cell.angle_beta   90.00
_cell.angle_gamma   90.00
#
_symmetry.space_group_name_H-M   'P 1'
#
loop_
_entity.id
_entity.type
_entity.pdbx_description
1 polymer ?
#
loop_
_entity_poly.entity_id
_entity_poly.type
_entity_poly.pdbx_seq_one_letter_code
_entity_poly.pdbx_strand_id
1 'polypeptide(L)'
;MRVFILLFNAGTNNEGLHSLQIGDHNVVLMFEEEDDATRYALLLEAQDFPVPGVEAFDQEEIEEFCQSSSYQCQIVPKGFVPQSDAERLLLAPPETNVDDAEWQINRHAVENQADSDDSDSTMPKDALEQIRRQLEGLL
;
A
#
# COMPACT_ATOMS: atom_id res chain seq x y z
N MET A 1 0.26 11.24 22.45
CA MET A 1 1.40 10.29 22.29
C MET A 1 1.66 10.18 20.80
N ARG A 2 2.90 10.04 20.32
CA ARG A 2 3.14 9.94 18.87
C ARG A 2 2.82 8.53 18.36
N VAL A 3 2.06 8.45 17.28
CA VAL A 3 1.79 7.23 16.51
C VAL A 3 2.09 7.44 15.04
N PHE A 4 2.29 6.36 14.29
CA PHE A 4 2.56 6.37 12.87
C PHE A 4 1.38 5.77 12.12
N ILE A 5 0.93 6.46 11.07
CA ILE A 5 -0.25 6.12 10.27
C ILE A 5 0.14 6.00 8.80
N LEU A 6 -0.59 5.18 8.07
CA LEU A 6 -0.42 5.01 6.63
C LEU A 6 -1.38 5.91 5.85
N LEU A 7 -0.82 6.76 5.00
CA LEU A 7 -1.54 7.70 4.15
C LEU A 7 -1.25 7.46 2.66
N PHE A 8 -2.29 7.46 1.84
CA PHE A 8 -2.15 7.52 0.39
C PHE A 8 -2.21 8.97 -0.09
N ASN A 9 -1.41 9.28 -1.11
CA ASN A 9 -1.30 10.63 -1.71
C ASN A 9 -1.04 11.75 -0.69
N ALA A 10 -0.19 11.48 0.31
CA ALA A 10 0.15 12.45 1.35
C ALA A 10 0.61 13.79 0.77
N GLY A 11 0.12 14.89 1.31
CA GLY A 11 0.47 16.26 0.86
C GLY A 11 -0.20 16.68 -0.46
N THR A 12 -1.23 15.97 -0.91
CA THR A 12 -2.06 16.34 -2.06
C THR A 12 -3.50 16.65 -1.66
N ASN A 13 -4.30 17.21 -2.58
CA ASN A 13 -5.73 17.44 -2.35
C ASN A 13 -6.57 16.14 -2.31
N ASN A 14 -5.98 14.97 -2.53
CA ASN A 14 -6.64 13.66 -2.57
C ASN A 14 -5.98 12.69 -1.57
N GLU A 15 -5.61 13.21 -0.41
CA GLU A 15 -5.06 12.42 0.69
C GLU A 15 -6.12 11.48 1.28
N GLY A 16 -5.71 10.25 1.62
CA GLY A 16 -6.60 9.26 2.19
C GLY A 16 -5.91 8.37 3.21
N LEU A 17 -6.60 8.06 4.31
CA LEU A 17 -6.14 7.13 5.33
C LEU A 17 -6.30 5.69 4.88
N HIS A 18 -5.27 4.88 5.13
CA HIS A 18 -5.43 3.43 5.02
C HIS A 18 -6.25 2.89 6.21
N SER A 19 -7.22 2.04 5.90
CA SER A 19 -8.02 1.32 6.91
C SER A 19 -8.23 -0.13 6.50
N LEU A 20 -8.29 -1.01 7.48
CA LEU A 20 -8.65 -2.41 7.31
C LEU A 20 -10.14 -2.62 7.51
N GLN A 21 -10.77 -3.37 6.60
CA GLN A 21 -12.13 -3.82 6.81
C GLN A 21 -12.14 -5.12 7.61
N ILE A 22 -12.65 -5.07 8.84
CA ILE A 22 -12.82 -6.22 9.72
C ILE A 22 -14.32 -6.37 10.02
N GLY A 23 -14.96 -7.33 9.35
CA GLY A 23 -16.42 -7.45 9.36
C GLY A 23 -17.07 -6.21 8.73
N ASP A 24 -17.94 -5.53 9.48
CA ASP A 24 -18.65 -4.32 9.05
C ASP A 24 -17.94 -3.02 9.49
N HIS A 25 -16.71 -3.11 10.02
CA HIS A 25 -15.99 -1.97 10.56
C HIS A 25 -14.71 -1.67 9.77
N ASN A 26 -14.46 -0.39 9.56
CA ASN A 26 -13.19 0.10 9.03
C ASN A 26 -12.29 0.49 10.22
N VAL A 27 -11.11 -0.12 10.28
CA VAL A 27 -10.16 0.02 11.38
C VAL A 27 -8.90 0.71 10.87
N VAL A 28 -8.58 1.88 11.43
CA VAL A 28 -7.31 2.58 11.20
C VAL A 28 -6.26 2.02 12.15
N LEU A 29 -5.10 1.63 11.62
CA LEU A 29 -3.98 1.14 12.42
C LEU A 29 -3.09 2.30 12.86
N MET A 30 -2.78 2.35 14.16
CA MET A 30 -1.91 3.34 14.79
C MET A 30 -0.68 2.65 15.35
N PHE A 31 0.44 2.71 14.63
CA PHE A 31 1.67 2.02 15.03
C PHE A 31 2.46 2.87 16.05
N GLU A 32 2.92 2.27 17.14
CA GLU A 32 3.84 2.95 18.07
C GLU A 32 5.27 3.07 17.50
N GLU A 33 5.64 2.18 16.57
CA GLU A 33 6.96 2.13 15.93
C GLU A 33 6.87 2.38 14.42
N GLU A 34 7.71 3.30 13.92
CA GLU A 34 7.78 3.68 12.51
C GLU A 34 8.19 2.51 11.61
N ASP A 35 9.13 1.68 12.07
CA ASP A 35 9.61 0.51 11.34
C ASP A 35 8.48 -0.51 11.10
N ASP A 36 7.55 -0.65 12.05
CA ASP A 36 6.38 -1.52 11.92
C ASP A 36 5.40 -0.98 10.88
N ALA A 37 5.14 0.34 10.87
CA ALA A 37 4.33 0.98 9.85
C ALA A 37 4.96 0.85 8.46
N THR A 38 6.27 1.09 8.34
CA THR A 38 7.04 0.97 7.09
C THR A 38 7.00 -0.46 6.55
N ARG A 39 7.15 -1.46 7.42
CA ARG A 39 7.03 -2.87 7.03
C ARG A 39 5.62 -3.20 6.54
N TYR A 40 4.59 -2.66 7.19
CA TYR A 40 3.21 -2.83 6.77
C TYR A 40 2.94 -2.21 5.38
N ALA A 41 3.47 -1.01 5.14
CA ALA A 41 3.41 -0.32 3.85
C ALA A 41 4.00 -1.16 2.72
N LEU A 42 5.17 -1.77 2.95
CA LEU A 42 5.81 -2.65 1.97
C LEU A 42 4.96 -3.89 1.63
N LEU A 43 4.24 -4.44 2.62
CA LEU A 43 3.35 -5.57 2.39
C LEU A 43 2.11 -5.17 1.58
N LEU A 44 1.65 -3.92 1.70
CA LEU A 44 0.56 -3.40 0.86
C LEU A 44 1.04 -3.25 -0.59
N GLU A 45 2.23 -2.69 -0.81
CA GLU A 45 2.84 -2.60 -2.16
C GLU A 45 2.97 -3.98 -2.82
N ALA A 46 3.39 -4.99 -2.07
CA ALA A 46 3.50 -6.37 -2.56
C ALA A 46 2.16 -6.99 -2.98
N GLN A 47 1.03 -6.36 -2.62
CA GLN A 47 -0.33 -6.76 -2.98
C GLN A 47 -0.95 -5.83 -4.01
N ASP A 48 -0.12 -5.16 -4.82
CA ASP A 48 -0.51 -4.23 -5.88
C ASP A 48 -1.30 -2.99 -5.38
N PHE A 49 -1.19 -2.64 -4.10
CA PHE A 49 -1.60 -1.31 -3.64
C PHE A 49 -0.57 -0.24 -4.02
N PRO A 50 -1.00 1.01 -4.24
CA PRO A 50 -0.12 2.16 -4.19
C PRO A 50 0.75 2.16 -2.92
N VAL A 51 1.92 2.77 -2.97
CA VAL A 51 2.81 2.86 -1.79
C VAL A 51 2.25 3.92 -0.84
N PRO A 52 1.83 3.57 0.39
CA PRO A 52 1.43 4.58 1.36
C PRO A 52 2.67 5.27 1.96
N GLY A 53 2.54 6.56 2.25
CA GLY A 53 3.47 7.27 3.11
C GLY A 53 3.22 6.92 4.58
N VAL A 54 4.29 6.88 5.37
CA VAL A 54 4.24 6.73 6.83
C VAL A 54 4.39 8.11 7.44
N GLU A 55 3.36 8.57 8.14
CA GLU A 55 3.35 9.91 8.74
C GLU A 55 3.09 9.83 10.25
N ALA A 56 3.72 10.74 10.99
CA ALA A 56 3.64 10.80 12.43
C ALA A 56 2.55 11.78 12.89
N PHE A 57 1.60 11.29 13.69
CA PHE A 57 0.51 12.07 14.26
C PHE A 57 0.49 11.99 15.77
N ASP A 58 -0.24 12.91 16.42
CA ASP A 58 -0.64 12.66 17.80
C ASP A 58 -1.81 11.67 17.84
N GLN A 59 -1.72 10.70 18.74
CA GLN A 59 -2.75 9.69 18.96
C GLN A 59 -4.12 10.31 19.22
N GLU A 60 -4.21 11.36 20.03
CA GLU A 60 -5.49 11.98 20.40
C GLU A 60 -6.19 12.55 19.16
N GLU A 61 -5.43 13.13 18.23
CA GLU A 61 -5.93 13.69 16.97
C GLU A 61 -6.56 12.59 16.08
N ILE A 62 -5.89 11.44 15.96
CA ILE A 62 -6.40 10.32 15.16
C ILE A 62 -7.61 9.65 15.83
N GLU A 63 -7.60 9.54 17.16
CA GLU A 63 -8.74 9.02 17.91
C GLU A 63 -9.99 9.90 17.76
N GLU A 64 -9.84 11.23 17.83
CA GLU A 64 -10.91 12.19 17.57
C GLU A 64 -11.44 12.05 16.12
N PHE A 65 -10.54 11.92 15.15
CA PHE A 65 -10.92 11.67 13.75
C PHE A 65 -11.76 10.39 13.62
N CYS A 66 -11.29 9.27 14.16
CA CYS A 66 -11.99 7.98 14.14
C CYS A 66 -13.41 8.09 14.72
N GLN A 67 -13.54 8.73 15.89
CA GLN A 67 -14.82 8.93 16.56
C GLN A 67 -15.79 9.77 15.73
N SER A 68 -15.31 10.80 15.03
CA SER A 68 -16.14 11.67 14.20
C SER A 68 -16.61 11.01 12.89
N SER A 69 -15.85 10.04 12.38
CA SER A 69 -16.02 9.49 11.03
C SER A 69 -16.47 8.02 11.00
N SER A 70 -16.96 7.49 12.12
CA SER A 70 -17.40 6.08 12.29
C SER A 70 -16.33 5.01 11.99
N TYR A 71 -15.05 5.40 12.04
CA TYR A 71 -13.94 4.47 12.00
C TYR A 71 -13.61 3.97 13.41
N GLN A 72 -13.05 2.77 13.48
CA GLN A 72 -12.40 2.29 14.67
C GLN A 72 -10.90 2.56 14.56
N CYS A 73 -10.26 2.79 15.69
CA CYS A 73 -8.83 3.03 15.78
C CYS A 73 -8.21 1.90 16.60
N GLN A 74 -7.14 1.27 16.09
CA GLN A 74 -6.44 0.18 16.78
C GLN A 74 -4.95 0.52 16.90
N ILE A 75 -4.48 0.58 18.14
CA ILE A 75 -3.04 0.76 18.43
C ILE A 75 -2.32 -0.57 18.20
N VAL A 76 -1.18 -0.50 17.51
CA VAL A 76 -0.23 -1.59 17.34
C VAL A 76 1.00 -1.27 18.20
N PRO A 77 1.14 -1.94 19.36
CA PRO A 77 2.24 -1.66 20.27
C PRO A 77 3.60 -2.03 19.68
N LYS A 78 4.66 -1.38 20.15
CA LYS A 78 6.02 -1.76 19.75
C LYS A 78 6.30 -3.23 20.09
N GLY A 79 6.83 -3.98 19.12
CA GLY A 79 7.19 -5.39 19.31
C GLY A 79 5.98 -6.31 19.50
N PHE A 80 4.83 -5.90 18.95
CA PHE A 80 3.61 -6.70 18.98
C PHE A 80 3.81 -8.09 18.35
N VAL A 81 3.37 -9.12 19.06
CA VAL A 81 3.39 -10.52 18.59
C VAL A 81 1.95 -11.03 18.58
N PRO A 82 1.42 -11.46 17.43
CA PRO A 82 0.02 -11.83 17.31
C PRO A 82 -0.21 -13.19 17.97
N GLN A 83 -1.29 -13.30 18.73
CA GLN A 83 -1.71 -14.54 19.41
C GLN A 83 -2.87 -15.22 18.69
N SER A 84 -3.46 -14.57 17.69
CA SER A 84 -4.57 -15.08 16.89
C SER A 84 -4.46 -14.67 15.43
N ASP A 85 -5.21 -15.37 14.56
CA ASP A 85 -5.28 -15.03 13.14
C ASP A 85 -5.84 -13.62 12.90
N ALA A 86 -6.76 -13.16 13.76
CA ALA A 86 -7.31 -11.81 13.69
C ALA A 86 -6.24 -10.75 14.02
N GLU A 87 -5.43 -10.98 15.04
CA GLU A 87 -4.32 -10.09 15.40
C GLU A 87 -3.21 -10.05 14.36
N ARG A 88 -3.04 -11.12 13.57
CA ARG A 88 -2.08 -11.15 12.45
C ARG A 88 -2.34 -10.03 11.44
N LEU A 89 -3.60 -9.60 11.29
CA LEU A 89 -4.01 -8.51 10.39
C LEU A 89 -3.38 -7.16 10.77
N LEU A 90 -3.00 -6.98 12.04
CA LEU A 90 -2.33 -5.78 12.53
C LEU A 90 -0.85 -5.71 12.09
N LEU A 91 -0.27 -6.82 11.65
CA LEU A 91 1.12 -6.91 11.21
C LEU A 91 1.28 -7.16 9.71
N ALA A 92 0.31 -7.82 9.10
CA ALA A 92 0.28 -8.12 7.68
C ALA A 92 -1.13 -7.90 7.14
N PRO A 93 -1.30 -7.21 6.00
CA PRO A 93 -2.62 -7.00 5.42
C PRO A 93 -3.29 -8.33 5.04
N PRO A 94 -4.63 -8.37 4.98
CA PRO A 94 -5.34 -9.51 4.40
C PRO A 94 -5.00 -9.65 2.92
N GLU A 95 -4.96 -10.89 2.41
CA GLU A 95 -4.64 -11.18 1.00
C GLU A 95 -5.77 -10.78 0.02
N THR A 96 -6.89 -10.26 0.54
CA THR A 96 -8.03 -9.81 -0.27
C THR A 96 -8.20 -8.32 -0.11
N ASN A 97 -8.13 -7.61 -1.24
CA ASN A 97 -8.29 -6.17 -1.31
C ASN A 97 -9.76 -5.84 -1.62
N VAL A 98 -10.25 -4.71 -1.12
CA VAL A 98 -11.56 -4.17 -1.50
C VAL A 98 -11.34 -3.23 -2.69
N ASP A 99 -11.95 -3.54 -3.84
CA ASP A 99 -11.69 -2.85 -5.12
C ASP A 99 -12.21 -1.39 -5.17
N ASP A 100 -13.19 -1.01 -4.34
CA ASP A 100 -13.92 0.27 -4.40
C ASP A 100 -13.41 1.32 -3.40
N ALA A 101 -12.10 1.55 -3.35
CA ALA A 101 -11.59 2.63 -2.50
C ALA A 101 -11.65 3.98 -3.26
N GLU A 102 -12.55 4.89 -2.84
CA GLU A 102 -12.84 6.18 -3.49
C GLU A 102 -11.60 7.08 -3.68
N TRP A 103 -10.52 6.89 -2.92
CA TRP A 103 -9.26 7.61 -3.11
C TRP A 103 -8.52 7.23 -4.41
N GLN A 104 -8.87 6.11 -5.06
CA GLN A 104 -8.26 5.64 -6.31
C GLN A 104 -8.71 6.42 -7.56
N ILE A 105 -9.62 7.41 -7.42
CA ILE A 105 -10.21 8.18 -8.52
C ILE A 105 -9.16 8.85 -9.43
N ASN A 106 -7.90 9.00 -9.00
CA ASN A 106 -6.84 9.60 -9.82
C ASN A 106 -5.96 8.62 -10.62
N ARG A 107 -6.17 7.29 -10.56
CA ARG A 107 -5.38 6.35 -11.39
C ARG A 107 -5.72 6.41 -12.88
N HIS A 108 -6.92 6.85 -13.26
CA HIS A 108 -7.34 6.90 -14.67
C HIS A 108 -7.07 8.25 -15.37
N ALA A 109 -6.64 9.29 -14.66
CA ALA A 109 -6.49 10.62 -15.24
C ALA A 109 -5.07 10.93 -15.74
N VAL A 110 -4.06 10.12 -15.41
CA VAL A 110 -2.65 10.42 -15.76
C VAL A 110 -2.10 9.55 -16.91
N GLU A 111 -2.82 8.54 -17.39
CA GLU A 111 -2.37 7.73 -18.54
C GLU A 111 -2.72 8.30 -19.93
N ASN A 112 -3.29 9.50 -20.03
CA ASN A 112 -3.78 10.03 -21.31
C ASN A 112 -3.23 11.40 -21.73
N GLN A 113 -2.01 11.79 -21.34
CA GLN A 113 -1.23 12.82 -22.07
C GLN A 113 0.29 12.59 -21.96
N ALA A 114 0.82 11.72 -22.82
CA ALA A 114 2.17 11.85 -23.36
C ALA A 114 2.11 11.36 -24.81
N ASP A 115 1.62 12.23 -25.68
CA ASP A 115 1.66 12.02 -27.12
C ASP A 115 3.06 12.41 -27.64
N SER A 116 3.65 11.52 -28.43
CA SER A 116 4.73 11.75 -29.39
C SER A 116 6.16 11.98 -28.87
N ASP A 117 6.92 10.90 -28.63
CA ASP A 117 8.20 10.75 -29.34
C ASP A 117 8.60 9.27 -29.55
N ASP A 118 9.14 9.04 -30.73
CA ASP A 118 9.48 7.79 -31.40
C ASP A 118 10.53 6.96 -30.64
N SER A 119 10.24 5.69 -30.32
CA SER A 119 11.22 4.59 -30.23
C SER A 119 10.52 3.26 -29.96
N ASP A 120 10.29 2.55 -31.05
CA ASP A 120 10.10 1.11 -31.10
C ASP A 120 11.19 0.40 -30.28
N SER A 121 10.79 -0.30 -29.23
CA SER A 121 11.63 -1.30 -28.54
C SER A 121 10.84 -2.57 -28.33
N THR A 122 10.17 -3.02 -29.39
CA THR A 122 9.86 -4.44 -29.52
C THR A 122 11.17 -5.14 -29.90
N MET A 123 11.88 -5.71 -28.92
CA MET A 123 13.00 -6.60 -29.22
C MET A 123 12.55 -7.60 -30.30
N PRO A 124 13.17 -7.61 -31.50
CA PRO A 124 12.69 -8.44 -32.59
C PRO A 124 12.81 -9.90 -32.15
N LYS A 125 11.74 -10.68 -32.36
CA LYS A 125 11.69 -12.10 -31.99
C LYS A 125 12.89 -12.91 -32.53
N ASP A 126 13.49 -12.43 -33.63
CA ASP A 126 14.72 -12.95 -34.24
C ASP A 126 15.93 -12.91 -33.29
N ALA A 127 16.05 -11.86 -32.46
CA ALA A 127 17.14 -11.70 -31.50
C ALA A 127 17.06 -12.75 -30.36
N LEU A 128 15.86 -13.12 -29.93
CA LEU A 128 15.65 -14.17 -28.93
C LEU A 128 16.02 -15.55 -29.48
N GLU A 129 15.74 -15.83 -30.75
CA GLU A 129 16.14 -17.08 -31.40
C GLU A 129 17.65 -17.17 -31.63
N GLN A 130 18.31 -16.04 -31.93
CA GLN A 130 19.76 -15.95 -32.00
C GLN A 130 20.43 -16.27 -30.66
N ILE A 131 19.92 -15.72 -29.55
CA ILE A 131 20.45 -15.96 -28.20
C ILE A 131 20.27 -17.44 -27.81
N ARG A 132 19.12 -18.05 -28.11
CA ARG A 132 18.86 -19.48 -27.81
C ARG A 132 19.87 -20.39 -28.50
N ARG A 133 20.11 -20.15 -29.79
CA ARG A 133 20.98 -20.98 -30.63
C ARG A 133 22.46 -20.86 -30.26
N GLN A 134 22.86 -19.73 -29.66
CA GLN A 134 24.23 -19.50 -29.19
C GLN A 134 24.53 -20.25 -27.88
N LEU A 135 23.51 -20.53 -27.06
CA LEU A 135 23.64 -21.28 -25.81
C LEU A 135 23.64 -22.81 -26.01
N GLU A 136 23.04 -23.30 -27.10
CA GLU A 136 23.04 -24.74 -27.45
C GLU A 136 24.38 -25.25 -28.03
N GLY A 137 25.32 -24.36 -28.35
CA GLY A 137 26.66 -24.70 -28.88
C GLY A 137 27.77 -24.82 -27.82
N LEU A 138 27.42 -24.73 -26.53
CA LEU A 138 28.37 -24.69 -25.40
C LEU A 138 28.31 -25.95 -24.52
N LEU A 139 27.80 -27.07 -25.04
CA LEU A 139 27.87 -28.40 -24.42
C LEU A 139 28.69 -29.37 -25.27
#